data_AF-A0A6B2GHY7-F1
#
_entry.id   AF-A0A6B2GHY7-F1
#
_cell.length_a   1.000
_cell.length_b   1.000
_cell.length_c   1.000
_cell.angle_alpha   90.00
_cell.angle_beta   90.00
_cell.angle_gamma   90.00
#
_symmetry.space_group_name_H-M   'P 1'
#
loop_
_entity.id
_entity.type
_entity.pdbx_description
1 polymer ?
#
loop_
_entity_poly.entity_id
_entity_poly.type
_entity_poly.pdbx_seq_one_letter_code
_entity_poly.pdbx_strand_id
1 'polypeptide(L)'
;MKTKLLLTKLILILFVSTCLFASNTNEVNTKVLPFMLRYTNVEQNHNYNVLQVNSQLSNIVKATAADFIASVNVAFRGTSINMQAPQQTATTQVTISPWKMNNGGGAISFNVGFHGNPAAYSQANIPNASDPNWVAAPVNANGEINYSVNSILSYCLSQLDFTYFETFLNIPANFNISSLNVAFAAADDGARAYIFNSVHPNGAFIGQISLGQNPISADYASLAVAGEINRLVIVQFDDCPSGNNLTGAKVNVNGQVVAINTGGC
;
A
#
# COMPACT_ATOMS: atom_id res chain seq x y z
N MET A 1 -36.10 41.41 14.96
CA MET A 1 -36.73 40.11 15.29
C MET A 1 -36.94 39.17 14.09
N LYS A 2 -37.19 39.66 12.86
CA LYS A 2 -37.41 38.81 11.67
C LYS A 2 -36.20 37.96 11.23
N THR A 3 -34.97 38.37 11.52
CA THR A 3 -33.73 37.68 11.09
C THR A 3 -33.41 36.41 11.89
N LYS A 4 -33.80 36.32 13.17
CA LYS A 4 -33.59 35.10 13.97
C LYS A 4 -34.50 33.94 13.54
N LEU A 5 -35.70 34.24 13.05
CA LEU A 5 -36.70 33.23 12.64
C LEU A 5 -36.33 32.55 11.31
N LEU A 6 -35.67 33.26 10.39
CA LEU A 6 -35.17 32.66 9.15
C LEU A 6 -33.97 31.72 9.38
N LEU A 7 -33.11 32.04 10.35
CA LEU A 7 -31.91 31.25 10.63
C LEU A 7 -32.26 29.87 11.23
N THR A 8 -33.28 29.80 12.09
CA THR A 8 -33.76 28.54 12.66
C THR A 8 -34.46 27.66 11.63
N LYS A 9 -35.21 28.26 10.68
CA LYS A 9 -35.82 27.54 9.55
C LYS A 9 -34.77 26.96 8.59
N LEU A 10 -33.68 27.68 8.34
CA LEU A 10 -32.61 27.21 7.45
C LEU A 10 -31.82 26.04 8.06
N ILE A 11 -31.55 26.07 9.38
CA ILE A 11 -30.85 24.99 10.09
C ILE A 11 -31.67 23.70 10.11
N LEU A 12 -33.00 23.80 10.26
CA LEU A 12 -33.88 22.63 10.27
C LEU A 12 -33.99 21.98 8.87
N ILE A 13 -34.00 22.78 7.80
CA ILE A 13 -34.01 22.27 6.41
C ILE A 13 -32.67 21.60 6.05
N LEU A 14 -31.54 22.18 6.50
CA LEU A 14 -30.20 21.60 6.30
C LEU A 14 -30.01 20.27 7.05
N PHE A 15 -30.57 20.13 8.25
CA PHE A 15 -30.50 18.88 9.02
C PHE A 15 -31.34 17.75 8.41
N VAL A 16 -32.47 18.06 7.78
CA VAL A 16 -33.34 17.06 7.14
C VAL A 16 -32.72 16.58 5.81
N SER A 17 -32.02 17.45 5.09
CA SER A 17 -31.38 17.08 3.83
C SER A 17 -30.16 16.17 4.01
N THR A 18 -29.39 16.32 5.09
CA THR A 18 -28.22 15.45 5.34
C THR A 18 -28.59 14.05 5.82
N CYS A 19 -29.74 13.89 6.49
CA CYS A 19 -30.23 12.56 6.88
C CYS A 19 -30.84 11.78 5.70
N LEU A 20 -31.37 12.45 4.68
CA LEU A 20 -32.03 11.78 3.55
C LEU A 20 -31.06 11.14 2.55
N PHE A 21 -29.80 11.58 2.49
CA PHE A 21 -28.79 11.00 1.59
C PHE A 21 -27.99 9.84 2.22
N ALA A 22 -28.19 9.54 3.51
CA ALA A 22 -27.38 8.57 4.24
C ALA A 22 -28.06 7.19 4.46
N SER A 23 -29.33 7.00 4.10
CA SER A 23 -29.99 5.71 4.32
C SER A 23 -30.84 5.27 3.12
N ASN A 24 -30.32 4.28 2.40
CA ASN A 24 -31.07 3.54 1.41
C ASN A 24 -31.84 2.42 2.15
N THR A 25 -33.08 2.66 2.59
CA THR A 25 -34.07 1.62 2.96
C THR A 25 -35.46 2.22 3.23
N ASN A 26 -36.49 1.43 2.92
CA ASN A 26 -37.94 1.75 2.93
C ASN A 26 -38.56 2.17 4.28
N GLU A 27 -37.79 2.40 5.35
CA GLU A 27 -38.33 2.72 6.69
C GLU A 27 -38.68 4.20 6.90
N VAL A 28 -38.10 5.12 6.12
CA VAL A 28 -38.30 6.58 6.31
C VAL A 28 -39.74 7.01 5.98
N ASN A 29 -40.41 6.31 5.06
CA ASN A 29 -41.71 6.74 4.52
C ASN A 29 -42.91 6.51 5.45
N THR A 30 -42.86 5.57 6.40
CA THR A 30 -44.06 5.21 7.19
C THR A 30 -44.12 5.88 8.56
N LYS A 31 -42.99 6.36 9.11
CA LYS A 31 -42.93 6.91 10.48
C LYS A 31 -42.61 8.40 10.56
N VAL A 32 -41.89 8.96 9.59
CA VAL A 32 -41.44 10.37 9.65
C VAL A 32 -42.50 11.32 9.06
N LEU A 33 -43.20 10.90 8.00
CA LEU A 33 -44.23 11.70 7.33
C LEU A 33 -45.44 12.09 8.24
N PRO A 34 -45.99 11.20 9.09
CA PRO A 34 -47.11 11.55 9.97
C PRO A 34 -46.74 12.54 11.09
N PHE A 35 -45.46 12.64 11.44
CA PHE A 35 -44.98 13.53 12.48
C PHE A 35 -44.90 14.99 11.98
N MET A 36 -44.58 15.18 10.71
CA MET A 36 -44.50 16.51 10.07
C MET A 36 -45.88 17.18 9.90
N LEU A 37 -46.94 16.40 9.69
CA LEU A 37 -48.32 16.90 9.52
C LEU A 37 -48.96 17.45 10.81
N ARG A 38 -48.41 17.13 11.99
CA ARG A 38 -48.93 17.67 13.27
C ARG A 38 -48.45 19.09 13.56
N TYR A 39 -47.31 19.51 13.00
CA TYR A 39 -46.74 20.83 13.24
C TYR A 39 -47.46 21.96 12.47
N THR A 40 -48.12 21.65 11.35
CA THR A 40 -48.79 22.66 10.53
C THR A 40 -50.19 23.06 11.02
N ASN A 41 -50.82 22.29 11.91
CA ASN A 41 -52.19 22.55 12.36
C ASN A 41 -52.31 23.42 13.63
N VAL A 42 -51.20 23.80 14.27
CA VAL A 42 -51.22 24.65 15.48
C VAL A 42 -51.38 26.15 15.12
N GLU A 43 -51.12 26.55 13.88
CA GLU A 43 -51.10 27.99 13.49
C GLU A 43 -52.45 28.57 13.04
N GLN A 44 -53.55 27.79 12.99
CA GLN A 44 -54.83 28.27 12.44
C GLN A 44 -55.82 28.85 13.47
N ASN A 45 -55.49 28.91 14.77
CA ASN A 45 -56.38 29.50 15.78
C ASN A 45 -55.84 30.86 16.29
N HIS A 46 -56.40 31.94 15.74
CA HIS A 46 -56.17 33.31 16.19
C HIS A 46 -56.92 33.59 17.50
N ASN A 47 -56.31 33.28 18.65
CA ASN A 47 -56.47 34.01 19.93
C ASN A 47 -55.75 33.30 21.08
N TYR A 48 -54.41 33.27 21.05
CA TYR A 48 -53.63 32.89 22.23
C TYR A 48 -52.66 34.00 22.61
N ASN A 49 -52.70 34.36 23.89
CA ASN A 49 -51.86 35.37 24.51
C ASN A 49 -50.39 34.88 24.49
N VAL A 50 -49.45 35.75 24.09
CA VAL A 50 -48.05 35.38 23.76
C VAL A 50 -47.31 34.65 24.89
N LEU A 51 -47.72 34.85 26.14
CA LEU A 51 -47.14 34.17 27.31
C LEU A 51 -47.62 32.70 27.47
N GLN A 52 -48.81 32.35 26.98
CA GLN A 52 -49.33 30.97 27.03
C GLN A 52 -48.69 30.07 25.96
N VAL A 53 -48.29 30.65 24.82
CA VAL A 53 -47.67 29.91 23.71
C VAL A 53 -46.24 29.45 24.08
N ASN A 54 -45.51 30.25 24.85
CA ASN A 54 -44.13 29.91 25.27
C ASN A 54 -44.06 28.78 26.30
N SER A 55 -45.03 28.66 27.22
CA SER A 55 -45.04 27.57 28.20
C SER A 55 -45.45 26.24 27.57
N GLN A 56 -46.38 26.26 26.60
CA GLN A 56 -46.75 25.06 25.84
C GLN A 56 -45.64 24.62 24.88
N LEU A 57 -44.94 25.54 24.21
CA LEU A 57 -43.77 25.20 23.38
C LEU A 57 -42.62 24.60 24.22
N SER A 58 -42.35 25.11 25.42
CA SER A 58 -41.38 24.52 26.35
C SER A 58 -41.73 23.07 26.72
N ASN A 59 -43.00 22.78 26.98
CA ASN A 59 -43.44 21.45 27.38
C ASN A 59 -43.48 20.47 26.19
N ILE A 60 -43.78 20.95 24.98
CA ILE A 60 -43.72 20.16 23.74
C ILE A 60 -42.26 19.80 23.38
N VAL A 61 -41.30 20.74 23.55
CA VAL A 61 -39.87 20.47 23.32
C VAL A 61 -39.29 19.47 24.34
N LYS A 62 -39.76 19.50 25.60
CA LYS A 62 -39.32 18.54 26.62
C LYS A 62 -39.94 17.15 26.44
N ALA A 63 -41.20 17.06 26.03
CA ALA A 63 -41.84 15.77 25.73
C ALA A 63 -41.21 15.10 24.50
N THR A 64 -40.85 15.87 23.47
CA THR A 64 -40.26 15.34 22.22
C THR A 64 -38.82 14.84 22.38
N ALA A 65 -38.02 15.42 23.28
CA ALA A 65 -36.67 14.91 23.56
C ALA A 65 -36.69 13.57 24.32
N ALA A 66 -37.60 13.42 25.29
CA ALA A 66 -37.74 12.18 26.05
C ALA A 66 -38.32 11.04 25.19
N ASP A 67 -39.31 11.34 24.35
CA ASP A 67 -39.91 10.35 23.46
C ASP A 67 -38.99 9.96 22.29
N PHE A 68 -38.15 10.88 21.80
CA PHE A 68 -37.11 10.58 20.82
C PHE A 68 -36.01 9.70 21.41
N ILE A 69 -35.54 9.98 22.63
CA ILE A 69 -34.56 9.15 23.32
C ILE A 69 -35.13 7.76 23.67
N ALA A 70 -36.42 7.68 24.04
CA ALA A 70 -37.09 6.40 24.30
C ALA A 70 -37.29 5.57 23.02
N SER A 71 -37.68 6.19 21.90
CA SER A 71 -37.86 5.49 20.61
C SER A 71 -36.54 5.05 19.97
N VAL A 72 -35.46 5.81 20.14
CA VAL A 72 -34.10 5.38 19.76
C VAL A 72 -33.65 4.19 20.62
N ASN A 73 -33.90 4.20 21.93
CA ASN A 73 -33.51 3.08 22.80
C ASN A 73 -34.32 1.79 22.58
N VAL A 74 -35.57 1.88 22.09
CA VAL A 74 -36.39 0.70 21.76
C VAL A 74 -36.00 0.09 20.41
N ALA A 75 -35.52 0.89 19.44
CA ALA A 75 -35.10 0.40 18.13
C ALA A 75 -33.76 -0.39 18.16
N PHE A 76 -32.94 -0.24 19.22
CA PHE A 76 -31.62 -0.85 19.32
C PHE A 76 -31.50 -1.99 20.35
N ARG A 77 -32.58 -2.34 21.07
CA ARG A 77 -32.59 -3.51 21.99
C ARG A 77 -32.93 -4.78 21.22
N GLY A 78 -31.96 -5.30 20.46
CA GLY A 78 -32.09 -6.63 19.84
C GLY A 78 -31.17 -6.87 18.66
N THR A 79 -30.63 -5.83 18.05
CA THR A 79 -29.71 -5.93 16.93
C THR A 79 -28.30 -5.74 17.45
N SER A 80 -27.54 -6.82 17.56
CA SER A 80 -26.09 -6.77 17.60
C SER A 80 -25.61 -6.15 16.28
N ILE A 81 -25.52 -4.83 16.24
CA ILE A 81 -24.77 -4.11 15.20
C ILE A 81 -23.31 -4.46 15.41
N ASN A 82 -22.86 -5.48 14.68
CA ASN A 82 -21.46 -5.77 14.47
C ASN A 82 -20.93 -4.57 13.66
N MET A 83 -20.52 -3.51 14.35
CA MET A 83 -19.78 -2.41 13.74
C MET A 83 -18.40 -2.96 13.41
N GLN A 84 -18.32 -3.68 12.30
CA GLN A 84 -17.06 -4.09 11.71
C GLN A 84 -16.27 -2.81 11.50
N ALA A 85 -15.07 -2.76 12.09
CA ALA A 85 -14.15 -1.65 11.92
C ALA A 85 -14.05 -1.31 10.42
N PRO A 86 -14.00 -0.02 10.04
CA PRO A 86 -13.86 0.35 8.65
C PRO A 86 -12.67 -0.42 8.07
N GLN A 87 -12.95 -1.29 7.09
CA GLN A 87 -11.89 -1.95 6.35
C GLN A 87 -11.07 -0.84 5.69
N GLN A 88 -9.85 -0.69 6.18
CA GLN A 88 -8.84 0.20 5.63
C GLN A 88 -8.80 -0.06 4.13
N THR A 89 -9.18 0.93 3.31
CA THR A 89 -9.10 0.83 1.85
C THR A 89 -7.69 0.39 1.50
N ALA A 90 -7.56 -0.86 1.04
CA ALA A 90 -6.28 -1.43 0.63
C ALA A 90 -5.61 -0.44 -0.32
N THR A 91 -4.35 -0.10 -0.04
CA THR A 91 -3.60 0.86 -0.84
C THR A 91 -3.61 0.41 -2.29
N THR A 92 -4.22 1.20 -3.17
CA THR A 92 -4.28 0.93 -4.62
C THR A 92 -2.93 1.09 -5.33
N GLN A 93 -1.87 1.35 -4.56
CA GLN A 93 -0.54 1.61 -5.06
C GLN A 93 0.37 0.43 -4.76
N VAL A 94 1.21 0.08 -5.74
CA VAL A 94 2.32 -0.85 -5.55
C VAL A 94 3.34 -0.22 -4.61
N THR A 95 3.86 -1.01 -3.68
CA THR A 95 4.93 -0.59 -2.76
C THR A 95 6.09 -1.57 -2.82
N ILE A 96 7.29 -1.08 -2.52
CA ILE A 96 8.45 -1.94 -2.31
C ILE A 96 8.96 -1.83 -0.88
N SER A 97 9.51 -2.91 -0.32
CA SER A 97 10.29 -2.79 0.92
C SER A 97 11.63 -2.08 0.64
N PRO A 98 12.31 -1.55 1.67
CA PRO A 98 13.71 -1.18 1.53
C PRO A 98 14.54 -2.37 1.03
N TRP A 99 15.62 -2.06 0.30
CA TRP A 99 16.57 -3.07 -0.14
C TRP A 99 17.30 -3.68 1.06
N LYS A 100 17.40 -5.00 1.06
CA LYS A 100 18.28 -5.75 1.95
C LYS A 100 19.42 -6.38 1.17
N MET A 101 20.51 -6.68 1.86
CA MET A 101 21.71 -7.29 1.32
C MET A 101 22.09 -8.52 2.15
N ASN A 102 22.62 -9.54 1.50
CA ASN A 102 23.24 -10.71 2.12
C ASN A 102 24.57 -10.97 1.42
N ASN A 103 25.66 -11.06 2.18
CA ASN A 103 27.02 -11.23 1.67
C ASN A 103 27.32 -12.66 1.18
N GLY A 104 26.32 -13.54 1.17
CA GLY A 104 26.49 -14.91 0.69
C GLY A 104 27.41 -15.76 1.57
N GLY A 105 28.01 -16.78 0.94
CA GLY A 105 28.85 -17.77 1.61
C GLY A 105 30.35 -17.47 1.57
N GLY A 106 30.76 -16.39 0.90
CA GLY A 106 32.16 -16.09 0.59
C GLY A 106 32.69 -16.82 -0.65
N ALA A 107 34.01 -16.72 -0.83
CA ALA A 107 34.70 -17.19 -2.03
C ALA A 107 34.59 -18.71 -2.25
N ILE A 108 34.21 -19.11 -3.46
CA ILE A 108 34.20 -20.50 -3.93
C ILE A 108 35.15 -20.65 -5.13
N SER A 109 35.62 -21.87 -5.39
CA SER A 109 36.45 -22.15 -6.58
C SER A 109 35.55 -22.55 -7.76
N PHE A 110 35.57 -21.76 -8.83
CA PHE A 110 34.84 -22.04 -10.07
C PHE A 110 35.44 -21.23 -11.22
N ASN A 111 35.65 -21.86 -12.39
CA ASN A 111 36.26 -21.19 -13.52
C ASN A 111 35.20 -20.64 -14.49
N VAL A 112 35.25 -19.34 -14.78
CA VAL A 112 34.30 -18.66 -15.66
C VAL A 112 34.87 -18.24 -17.03
N GLY A 113 36.18 -18.36 -17.27
CA GLY A 113 36.81 -18.09 -18.58
C GLY A 113 36.79 -16.62 -19.05
N PHE A 114 35.80 -15.81 -18.65
CA PHE A 114 35.68 -14.37 -18.91
C PHE A 114 34.75 -13.72 -17.87
N HIS A 115 34.90 -12.41 -17.65
CA HIS A 115 34.12 -11.65 -16.68
C HIS A 115 32.62 -11.69 -16.99
N GLY A 116 31.79 -11.85 -15.97
CA GLY A 116 30.33 -11.80 -16.12
C GLY A 116 29.74 -13.03 -16.84
N ASN A 117 30.49 -14.13 -16.96
CA ASN A 117 30.01 -15.35 -17.61
C ASN A 117 28.72 -15.86 -16.96
N PRO A 118 27.61 -16.02 -17.71
CA PRO A 118 26.35 -16.56 -17.20
C PRO A 118 26.44 -17.94 -16.52
N ALA A 119 27.48 -18.74 -16.80
CA ALA A 119 27.72 -20.01 -16.13
C ALA A 119 27.93 -19.87 -14.62
N ALA A 120 28.40 -18.71 -14.14
CA ALA A 120 28.56 -18.44 -12.70
C ALA A 120 27.25 -18.66 -11.93
N TYR A 121 26.12 -18.22 -12.48
CA TYR A 121 24.83 -18.30 -11.79
C TYR A 121 24.35 -19.73 -11.50
N SER A 122 24.93 -20.76 -12.11
CA SER A 122 24.64 -22.14 -11.70
C SER A 122 25.21 -22.50 -10.33
N GLN A 123 26.13 -21.68 -9.81
CA GLN A 123 26.73 -21.82 -8.48
C GLN A 123 26.06 -20.93 -7.42
N ALA A 124 25.14 -20.06 -7.83
CA ALA A 124 24.44 -19.18 -6.90
C ALA A 124 23.53 -19.98 -5.97
N ASN A 125 23.53 -19.64 -4.68
CA ASN A 125 22.63 -20.19 -3.68
C ASN A 125 21.86 -19.04 -3.03
N ILE A 126 20.74 -18.66 -3.64
CA ILE A 126 19.92 -17.52 -3.20
C ILE A 126 19.37 -17.81 -1.80
N PRO A 127 19.71 -17.00 -0.78
CA PRO A 127 19.23 -17.22 0.59
C PRO A 127 17.70 -17.16 0.69
N ASN A 128 17.11 -17.87 1.65
CA ASN A 128 15.68 -17.75 1.93
C ASN A 128 15.34 -16.32 2.40
N ALA A 129 14.12 -15.85 2.16
CA ALA A 129 13.64 -14.55 2.65
C ALA A 129 13.72 -14.41 4.19
N SER A 130 13.65 -15.52 4.93
CA SER A 130 13.78 -15.55 6.38
C SER A 130 15.22 -15.71 6.88
N ASP A 131 16.21 -15.70 5.99
CA ASP A 131 17.61 -15.85 6.37
C ASP A 131 18.01 -14.69 7.32
N PRO A 132 18.58 -14.96 8.50
CA PRO A 132 18.90 -13.92 9.47
C PRO A 132 20.05 -13.00 9.02
N ASN A 133 20.80 -13.37 7.98
CA ASN A 133 21.94 -12.59 7.49
C ASN A 133 21.53 -11.48 6.51
N TRP A 134 20.24 -11.31 6.22
CA TRP A 134 19.74 -10.15 5.49
C TRP A 134 19.88 -8.88 6.34
N VAL A 135 20.75 -7.97 5.92
CA VAL A 135 20.96 -6.65 6.52
C VAL A 135 20.47 -5.53 5.60
N ALA A 136 20.41 -4.29 6.07
CA ALA A 136 20.10 -3.17 5.19
C ALA A 136 21.15 -3.02 4.08
N ALA A 137 20.70 -2.88 2.83
CA ALA A 137 21.61 -2.64 1.71
C ALA A 137 22.10 -1.18 1.71
N PRO A 138 23.34 -0.91 1.25
CA PRO A 138 23.77 0.46 0.99
C PRO A 138 23.02 1.00 -0.22
N VAL A 139 22.32 2.13 -0.03
CA VAL A 139 21.56 2.83 -1.07
C VAL A 139 21.99 4.28 -1.14
N ASN A 140 21.85 4.90 -2.32
CA ASN A 140 22.06 6.33 -2.50
C ASN A 140 20.83 7.14 -2.02
N ALA A 141 20.88 8.47 -2.15
CA ALA A 141 19.79 9.37 -1.75
C ALA A 141 18.47 9.12 -2.50
N ASN A 142 18.50 8.44 -3.65
CA ASN A 142 17.34 8.07 -4.44
C ASN A 142 16.80 6.66 -4.11
N GLY A 143 17.40 5.96 -3.14
CA GLY A 143 17.02 4.59 -2.75
C GLY A 143 17.49 3.51 -3.72
N GLU A 144 18.38 3.84 -4.66
CA GLU A 144 19.00 2.87 -5.58
C GLU A 144 20.18 2.20 -4.88
N ILE A 145 20.41 0.90 -5.13
CA ILE A 145 21.57 0.20 -4.57
C ILE A 145 22.85 0.91 -5.02
N ASN A 146 23.72 1.18 -4.05
CA ASN A 146 25.02 1.80 -4.26
C ASN A 146 26.06 1.06 -3.41
N TYR A 147 26.32 -0.18 -3.80
CA TYR A 147 27.21 -1.10 -3.12
C TYR A 147 28.60 -1.04 -3.75
N SER A 148 29.62 -0.85 -2.91
CA SER A 148 31.01 -0.85 -3.34
C SER A 148 31.92 -1.28 -2.20
N VAL A 149 32.61 -2.40 -2.40
CA VAL A 149 33.60 -2.94 -1.46
C VAL A 149 34.79 -3.52 -2.22
N ASN A 150 35.88 -3.76 -1.51
CA ASN A 150 37.00 -4.52 -2.06
C ASN A 150 36.60 -5.99 -2.23
N SER A 151 37.05 -6.60 -3.32
CA SER A 151 36.94 -8.04 -3.52
C SER A 151 37.63 -8.81 -2.40
N ILE A 152 37.05 -9.94 -1.99
CA ILE A 152 37.68 -10.90 -1.09
C ILE A 152 38.47 -11.99 -1.83
N LEU A 153 38.41 -11.99 -3.18
CA LEU A 153 39.01 -13.01 -4.00
C LEU A 153 40.53 -12.87 -4.05
N SER A 154 41.20 -13.95 -4.44
CA SER A 154 42.65 -14.00 -4.67
C SER A 154 43.00 -14.36 -6.10
N TYR A 155 42.10 -15.06 -6.83
CA TYR A 155 42.37 -15.57 -8.17
C TYR A 155 41.28 -15.18 -9.16
N CYS A 156 41.65 -14.34 -10.13
CA CYS A 156 40.74 -13.87 -11.18
C CYS A 156 40.25 -15.02 -12.07
N LEU A 157 38.97 -15.00 -12.41
CA LEU A 157 38.22 -15.95 -13.24
C LEU A 157 38.24 -17.41 -12.76
N SER A 158 38.78 -17.66 -11.57
CA SER A 158 38.94 -19.00 -10.97
C SER A 158 38.28 -19.12 -9.60
N GLN A 159 37.78 -17.99 -9.07
CA GLN A 159 36.94 -17.95 -7.89
C GLN A 159 35.70 -17.13 -8.19
N LEU A 160 34.65 -17.37 -7.41
CA LEU A 160 33.45 -16.56 -7.38
C LEU A 160 33.13 -16.17 -5.95
N ASP A 161 32.59 -14.99 -5.74
CA ASP A 161 31.89 -14.61 -4.52
C ASP A 161 30.53 -14.01 -4.88
N PHE A 162 29.48 -14.34 -4.14
CA PHE A 162 28.12 -13.90 -4.46
C PHE A 162 27.59 -12.96 -3.39
N THR A 163 27.12 -11.79 -3.82
CA THR A 163 26.34 -10.88 -2.97
C THR A 163 24.91 -10.81 -3.50
N TYR A 164 23.95 -10.91 -2.58
CA TYR A 164 22.54 -10.92 -2.91
C TYR A 164 21.88 -9.64 -2.39
N PHE A 165 20.94 -9.11 -3.18
CA PHE A 165 20.11 -7.99 -2.76
C PHE A 165 18.65 -8.35 -2.93
N GLU A 166 17.78 -8.03 -1.98
CA GLU A 166 16.35 -8.31 -2.09
C GLU A 166 15.47 -7.12 -1.76
N THR A 167 14.30 -7.09 -2.40
CA THR A 167 13.17 -6.25 -2.02
C THR A 167 11.86 -7.00 -2.25
N PHE A 168 10.82 -6.63 -1.53
CA PHE A 168 9.49 -7.22 -1.65
C PHE A 168 8.54 -6.22 -2.29
N LEU A 169 7.97 -6.60 -3.43
CA LEU A 169 6.97 -5.82 -4.16
C LEU A 169 5.59 -6.29 -3.74
N ASN A 170 4.85 -5.44 -3.03
CA ASN A 170 3.45 -5.71 -2.70
C ASN A 170 2.57 -5.15 -3.82
N ILE A 171 1.91 -6.03 -4.58
CA ILE A 171 1.08 -5.66 -5.72
C ILE A 171 -0.39 -5.95 -5.37
N PRO A 172 -1.28 -4.95 -5.33
CA PRO A 172 -2.70 -5.18 -5.03
C PRO A 172 -3.39 -6.05 -6.09
N ALA A 173 -4.39 -6.86 -5.68
CA ALA A 173 -5.07 -7.83 -6.55
C ALA A 173 -5.71 -7.23 -7.81
N ASN A 174 -6.17 -5.98 -7.71
CA ASN A 174 -6.82 -5.27 -8.82
C ASN A 174 -5.89 -4.29 -9.55
N PHE A 175 -4.58 -4.37 -9.30
CA PHE A 175 -3.60 -3.51 -9.94
C PHE A 175 -3.19 -4.06 -11.31
N ASN A 176 -3.28 -3.24 -12.35
CA ASN A 176 -2.77 -3.59 -13.67
C ASN A 176 -1.28 -3.22 -13.79
N ILE A 177 -0.42 -4.21 -13.87
CA ILE A 177 1.03 -4.04 -14.09
C ILE A 177 1.27 -3.96 -15.59
N SER A 178 1.33 -2.75 -16.15
CA SER A 178 1.67 -2.56 -17.57
C SER A 178 3.18 -2.57 -17.80
N SER A 179 3.97 -2.26 -16.77
CA SER A 179 5.42 -2.43 -16.76
C SER A 179 5.96 -2.58 -15.34
N LEU A 180 6.99 -3.41 -15.19
CA LEU A 180 7.79 -3.58 -13.98
C LEU A 180 9.26 -3.61 -14.39
N ASN A 181 9.87 -2.43 -14.47
CA ASN A 181 11.24 -2.30 -14.94
C ASN A 181 12.23 -2.45 -13.79
N VAL A 182 13.10 -3.44 -13.91
CA VAL A 182 14.31 -3.55 -13.09
C VAL A 182 15.46 -3.00 -13.91
N ALA A 183 16.19 -2.04 -13.36
CA ALA A 183 17.30 -1.38 -14.05
C ALA A 183 18.61 -1.55 -13.28
N PHE A 184 19.72 -1.56 -14.01
CA PHE A 184 21.09 -1.55 -13.48
C PHE A 184 21.86 -0.40 -14.15
N ALA A 185 22.62 0.37 -13.38
CA ALA A 185 23.54 1.35 -13.96
C ALA A 185 24.87 0.68 -14.33
N ALA A 186 25.45 -0.07 -13.40
CA ALA A 186 26.65 -0.86 -13.63
C ALA A 186 26.77 -2.00 -12.60
N ALA A 187 27.46 -3.06 -13.01
CA ALA A 187 28.01 -4.10 -12.13
C ALA A 187 29.51 -4.22 -12.40
N ASP A 188 30.27 -4.67 -11.40
CA ASP A 188 31.68 -5.01 -11.60
C ASP A 188 31.77 -6.19 -12.57
N ASP A 189 31.45 -7.42 -12.15
CA ASP A 189 31.56 -8.57 -13.07
C ASP A 189 30.20 -8.98 -13.66
N GLY A 190 29.22 -9.30 -12.82
CA GLY A 190 27.89 -9.69 -13.29
C GLY A 190 26.79 -9.52 -12.25
N ALA A 191 25.62 -9.06 -12.70
CA ALA A 191 24.40 -9.03 -11.89
C ALA A 191 23.17 -9.46 -12.68
N ARG A 192 22.29 -10.26 -12.06
CA ARG A 192 21.05 -10.77 -12.67
C ARG A 192 19.91 -10.65 -11.67
N ALA A 193 18.77 -10.16 -12.13
CA ALA A 193 17.57 -10.05 -11.30
C ALA A 193 16.65 -11.26 -11.49
N TYR A 194 16.09 -11.73 -10.38
CA TYR A 194 15.15 -12.84 -10.30
C TYR A 194 13.89 -12.39 -9.57
N ILE A 195 12.72 -12.83 -10.02
CA ILE A 195 11.45 -12.65 -9.34
C ILE A 195 10.91 -13.99 -8.84
N PHE A 196 10.47 -14.02 -7.60
CA PHE A 196 9.88 -15.17 -6.93
C PHE A 196 8.47 -14.81 -6.47
N ASN A 197 7.53 -15.71 -6.75
CA ASN A 197 6.12 -15.59 -6.38
C ASN A 197 5.44 -16.96 -6.51
N SER A 198 4.12 -17.02 -6.41
CA SER A 198 3.38 -18.29 -6.46
C SER A 198 3.52 -19.04 -7.80
N VAL A 199 3.72 -18.32 -8.91
CA VAL A 199 3.89 -18.88 -10.26
C VAL A 199 5.35 -19.23 -10.56
N HIS A 200 6.30 -18.53 -9.92
CA HIS A 200 7.73 -18.72 -10.08
C HIS A 200 8.41 -19.05 -8.74
N PRO A 201 8.11 -20.21 -8.11
CA PRO A 201 8.63 -20.54 -6.78
C PRO A 201 10.16 -20.76 -6.77
N ASN A 202 10.72 -21.15 -7.92
CA ASN A 202 12.17 -21.36 -8.10
C ASN A 202 12.88 -20.12 -8.67
N GLY A 203 12.17 -19.00 -8.82
CA GLY A 203 12.66 -17.78 -9.43
C GLY A 203 12.61 -17.81 -10.95
N ALA A 204 12.27 -16.67 -11.55
CA ALA A 204 12.37 -16.43 -12.99
C ALA A 204 13.18 -15.15 -13.26
N PHE A 205 13.92 -15.09 -14.37
CA PHE A 205 14.76 -13.93 -14.70
C PHE A 205 14.57 -13.51 -16.15
N ILE A 206 14.84 -12.22 -16.44
CA ILE A 206 14.83 -11.66 -17.80
C ILE A 206 16.12 -10.86 -18.04
N GLY A 207 16.41 -9.91 -17.14
CA GLY A 207 17.53 -8.98 -17.26
C GLY A 207 18.79 -9.42 -16.51
N GLN A 208 19.93 -9.21 -17.15
CA GLN A 208 21.29 -9.36 -16.62
C GLN A 208 22.15 -8.21 -17.14
N ILE A 209 23.15 -7.79 -16.35
CA ILE A 209 24.23 -6.90 -16.75
C ILE A 209 25.59 -7.56 -16.44
N SER A 210 26.60 -7.24 -17.22
CA SER A 210 27.99 -7.67 -17.04
C SER A 210 28.97 -6.49 -17.16
N LEU A 211 30.21 -6.69 -16.73
CA LEU A 211 31.27 -5.69 -16.77
C LEU A 211 31.33 -4.94 -18.11
N GLY A 212 31.40 -3.61 -18.03
CA GLY A 212 31.60 -2.74 -19.20
C GLY A 212 30.39 -2.62 -20.13
N GLN A 213 29.24 -3.23 -19.80
CA GLN A 213 28.01 -3.00 -20.55
C GLN A 213 27.40 -1.64 -20.21
N ASN A 214 26.67 -1.08 -21.18
CA ASN A 214 25.85 0.11 -20.94
C ASN A 214 24.74 -0.20 -19.92
N PRO A 215 24.22 0.81 -19.20
CA PRO A 215 23.06 0.65 -18.33
C PRO A 215 21.93 -0.09 -19.04
N ILE A 216 21.33 -1.06 -18.35
CA ILE A 216 20.29 -1.92 -18.91
C ILE A 216 19.04 -1.89 -18.03
N SER A 217 17.89 -2.03 -18.65
CA SER A 217 16.63 -2.27 -17.97
C SER A 217 15.86 -3.39 -18.66
N ALA A 218 15.15 -4.19 -17.87
CA ALA A 218 14.28 -5.26 -18.35
C ALA A 218 12.93 -5.19 -17.65
N ASP A 219 11.87 -5.51 -18.39
CA ASP A 219 10.50 -5.51 -17.91
C ASP A 219 10.08 -6.90 -17.42
N TYR A 220 9.76 -6.99 -16.13
CA TYR A 220 9.33 -8.18 -15.41
C TYR A 220 7.80 -8.27 -15.24
N ALA A 221 7.02 -7.38 -15.87
CA ALA A 221 5.56 -7.36 -15.69
C ALA A 221 4.90 -8.70 -16.01
N SER A 222 5.40 -9.40 -17.04
CA SER A 222 4.91 -10.73 -17.43
C SER A 222 5.20 -11.85 -16.41
N LEU A 223 6.13 -11.62 -15.48
CA LEU A 223 6.49 -12.56 -14.43
C LEU A 223 5.90 -12.19 -13.06
N ALA A 224 5.35 -10.98 -12.91
CA ALA A 224 4.78 -10.51 -11.66
C ALA A 224 3.33 -10.97 -11.48
N VAL A 225 2.96 -11.27 -10.25
CA VAL A 225 1.60 -11.71 -9.90
C VAL A 225 0.94 -10.65 -9.04
N ALA A 226 -0.21 -10.14 -9.49
CA ALA A 226 -1.02 -9.21 -8.71
C ALA A 226 -1.79 -9.94 -7.59
N GLY A 227 -1.99 -9.25 -6.46
CA GLY A 227 -2.68 -9.79 -5.29
C GLY A 227 -1.78 -10.49 -4.28
N GLU A 228 -0.47 -10.51 -4.53
CA GLU A 228 0.51 -11.11 -3.63
C GLU A 228 1.82 -10.30 -3.57
N ILE A 229 2.69 -10.75 -2.67
CA ILE A 229 4.05 -10.23 -2.57
C ILE A 229 4.93 -10.96 -3.57
N ASN A 230 5.58 -10.19 -4.44
CA ASN A 230 6.62 -10.69 -5.32
C ASN A 230 7.97 -10.35 -4.70
N ARG A 231 8.82 -11.35 -4.46
CA ARG A 231 10.19 -11.13 -3.98
C ARG A 231 11.10 -10.95 -5.17
N LEU A 232 11.75 -9.80 -5.26
CA LEU A 232 12.79 -9.55 -6.26
C LEU A 232 14.16 -9.72 -5.61
N VAL A 233 15.03 -10.51 -6.24
CA VAL A 233 16.40 -10.73 -5.80
C VAL A 233 17.37 -10.42 -6.93
N ILE A 234 18.34 -9.55 -6.66
CA ILE A 234 19.50 -9.37 -7.53
C ILE A 234 20.59 -10.29 -7.01
N VAL A 235 21.06 -11.17 -7.88
CA VAL A 235 22.27 -11.98 -7.67
C VAL A 235 23.40 -11.27 -8.37
N GLN A 236 24.32 -10.70 -7.60
CA GLN A 236 25.57 -10.19 -8.11
C GLN A 236 26.68 -11.19 -7.75
N PHE A 237 27.66 -11.30 -8.64
CA PHE A 237 28.87 -12.04 -8.34
C PHE A 237 30.11 -11.25 -8.73
N ASP A 238 31.16 -11.49 -7.96
CA ASP A 238 32.53 -11.06 -8.16
C ASP A 238 33.31 -12.26 -8.72
N ASP A 239 34.11 -12.05 -9.75
CA ASP A 239 34.99 -13.06 -10.35
C ASP A 239 36.47 -12.61 -10.44
N CYS A 240 36.85 -11.49 -9.84
CA CYS A 240 38.24 -10.99 -9.88
C CYS A 240 38.65 -10.15 -8.65
N PRO A 241 39.92 -10.21 -8.18
CA PRO A 241 40.39 -9.48 -7.00
C PRO A 241 40.60 -7.97 -7.20
N SER A 242 39.67 -7.28 -7.87
CA SER A 242 39.67 -5.83 -8.11
C SER A 242 38.65 -5.10 -7.26
N GLY A 243 37.41 -5.61 -7.20
CA GLY A 243 36.29 -4.95 -6.56
C GLY A 243 35.06 -5.84 -6.58
N ASN A 244 34.10 -5.51 -5.70
CA ASN A 244 32.79 -6.14 -5.71
C ASN A 244 31.75 -5.01 -5.61
N ASN A 245 31.20 -4.64 -6.77
CA ASN A 245 30.45 -3.39 -6.93
C ASN A 245 29.12 -3.61 -7.68
N LEU A 246 28.07 -2.96 -7.21
CA LEU A 246 26.76 -2.89 -7.87
C LEU A 246 26.16 -1.50 -7.68
N THR A 247 25.80 -0.83 -8.77
CA THR A 247 25.29 0.54 -8.70
C THR A 247 24.02 0.76 -9.53
N GLY A 248 23.16 1.64 -9.03
CA GLY A 248 21.97 2.12 -9.72
C GLY A 248 20.87 1.07 -9.89
N ALA A 249 20.91 -0.03 -9.12
CA ALA A 249 19.87 -1.03 -9.15
C ALA A 249 18.57 -0.49 -8.53
N LYS A 250 17.49 -0.48 -9.32
CA LYS A 250 16.18 0.08 -8.93
C LYS A 250 15.01 -0.61 -9.62
N VAL A 251 13.81 -0.34 -9.08
CA VAL A 251 12.53 -0.86 -9.57
C VAL A 251 11.60 0.29 -9.88
N ASN A 252 11.03 0.30 -11.09
CA ASN A 252 9.98 1.22 -11.50
C ASN A 252 8.74 0.43 -11.95
N VAL A 253 7.55 0.85 -11.52
CA VAL A 253 6.29 0.22 -11.92
C VAL A 253 5.45 1.24 -12.68
N ASN A 254 4.94 0.86 -13.85
CA ASN A 254 4.13 1.73 -14.72
C ASN A 254 4.79 3.10 -14.99
N GLY A 255 6.12 3.10 -15.17
CA GLY A 255 6.92 4.30 -15.42
C GLY A 255 7.15 5.21 -14.21
N GLN A 256 6.71 4.82 -13.01
CA GLN A 256 6.91 5.57 -11.78
C GLN A 256 7.89 4.88 -10.85
N VAL A 257 8.69 5.66 -10.13
CA VAL A 257 9.49 5.14 -9.01
C VAL A 257 8.52 4.67 -7.93
N VAL A 258 8.64 3.41 -7.53
CA VAL A 258 7.73 2.83 -6.55
C VAL A 258 8.03 3.39 -5.17
N ALA A 259 6.97 3.73 -4.41
CA ALA A 259 7.14 4.18 -3.04
C ALA A 259 7.77 3.06 -2.20
N ILE A 260 8.88 3.39 -1.53
CA ILE A 260 9.48 2.52 -0.53
C ILE A 260 8.60 2.58 0.70
N ASN A 261 7.93 1.47 1.02
CA ASN A 261 7.23 1.31 2.27
C ASN A 261 8.27 1.09 3.37
N THR A 262 8.72 2.18 3.99
CA THR A 262 9.69 2.14 5.10
C THR A 262 9.08 1.65 6.41
N GLY A 263 7.81 1.21 6.41
CA GLY A 263 7.11 0.81 7.62
C GLY A 263 6.97 1.99 8.59
N GLY A 264 5.97 2.83 8.36
CA GLY A 264 5.29 3.42 9.51
C GLY A 264 4.48 2.30 10.14
N CYS A 265 4.81 1.94 11.39
CA CYS A 265 3.96 1.08 12.21
C CYS A 265 2.52 1.62 12.26
#